data_AF-F3GPL4-F1
#
_entry.id   AF-F3GPL4-F1
#
_cell.length_a   1.000
_cell.length_b   1.000
_cell.length_c   1.000
_cell.angle_alpha   90.00
_cell.angle_beta   90.00
_cell.angle_gamma   90.00
#
_symmetry.space_group_name_H-M   'P 1'
#
loop_
_entity.id
_entity.type
_entity.pdbx_description
1 polymer ?
#
loop_
_entity_poly.entity_id
_entity_poly.type
_entity_poly.pdbx_seq_one_letter_code
_entity_poly.pdbx_strand_id
1 'polypeptide(L)' 'LKGDERKAFMSTCLKAAPPPAATQQEKMKTCNATASTQALKGDERKSFMSDCLKKK' A
#
# COMPACT_ATOMS: atom_id res chain seq x y z
N LEU A 1 -1.53 30.93 4.01
CA LEU A 1 -2.33 29.86 4.64
C LEU A 1 -1.47 29.21 5.71
N LYS A 2 -1.81 29.45 6.99
CA LYS A 2 -1.09 28.91 8.15
C LYS A 2 -1.36 27.40 8.22
N GLY A 3 -0.38 26.61 8.65
CA GLY A 3 -0.40 25.14 8.55
C GLY A 3 -1.66 24.45 9.11
N ASP A 4 -2.33 25.07 10.08
CA ASP A 4 -3.59 24.62 10.67
C ASP A 4 -4.77 24.63 9.68
N GLU A 5 -4.88 25.64 8.82
CA GLU A 5 -5.98 25.74 7.84
C GLU A 5 -5.85 24.68 6.75
N ARG A 6 -4.60 24.40 6.33
CA ARG A 6 -4.30 23.35 5.35
C ARG A 6 -4.63 21.95 5.91
N LYS A 7 -4.40 21.75 7.20
CA LYS A 7 -4.71 20.48 7.89
C LYS A 7 -6.21 20.26 8.03
N ALA A 8 -6.98 21.30 8.35
CA ALA A 8 -8.43 21.25 8.40
C ALA A 8 -9.03 20.93 7.01
N PHE A 9 -8.58 21.64 5.97
CA PHE A 9 -9.01 21.40 4.59
C PHE A 9 -8.66 19.98 4.09
N MET A 10 -7.44 19.49 4.35
CA MET A 10 -7.06 18.12 4.01
C MET A 10 -7.87 17.08 4.80
N SER A 11 -8.17 17.32 6.08
CA SER A 11 -8.92 16.37 6.90
C SER A 11 -10.37 16.18 6.42
N THR A 12 -11.02 17.24 5.93
CA THR A 12 -12.36 17.14 5.32
C THR A 12 -12.35 16.34 4.02
N CYS A 13 -11.33 16.47 3.16
CA CYS A 13 -11.18 15.63 1.96
C CYS A 13 -10.89 14.17 2.30
N LEU A 14 -10.02 13.91 3.27
CA LEU A 14 -9.61 12.55 3.67
C LEU A 14 -10.72 11.78 4.40
N LYS A 15 -11.63 12.46 5.12
CA LYS A 15 -12.78 11.82 5.78
C LYS A 15 -13.91 11.43 4.84
N ALA A 16 -13.96 12.01 3.63
CA ALA A 16 -14.93 11.67 2.60
C ALA A 16 -14.40 10.68 1.55
N ALA A 17 -13.10 10.33 1.62
CA ALA A 17 -12.51 9.35 0.73
C ALA A 17 -12.81 7.93 1.24
N PRO A 18 -13.23 6.98 0.39
CA PRO A 18 -13.16 5.56 0.74
C PRO A 18 -11.74 5.23 1.21
N PRO A 19 -11.54 4.21 2.07
CA PRO A 19 -10.20 3.85 2.54
C PRO A 19 -9.28 3.84 1.32
N PRO A 20 -8.16 4.58 1.34
CA PRO A 20 -7.32 4.71 0.15
C PRO A 20 -7.05 3.30 -0.32
N ALA A 21 -7.49 2.99 -1.55
CA ALA A 21 -7.12 1.73 -2.17
C ALA A 21 -5.61 1.61 -1.96
N ALA A 22 -5.19 0.55 -1.26
CA ALA A 22 -3.82 0.44 -0.77
C ALA A 22 -2.90 0.84 -1.90
N THR A 23 -2.12 1.90 -1.69
CA THR A 23 -1.31 2.44 -2.78
C THR A 23 -0.42 1.32 -3.30
N GLN A 24 -0.12 1.31 -4.59
CA GLN A 24 0.75 0.27 -5.17
C GLN A 24 2.06 0.10 -4.36
N GLN A 25 2.54 1.17 -3.73
CA GLN A 25 3.68 1.15 -2.79
C GLN A 25 3.39 0.39 -1.49
N GLU A 26 2.26 0.64 -0.82
CA GLU A 26 1.87 -0.11 0.39
C GLU A 26 1.68 -1.59 0.08
N LYS A 27 1.04 -1.89 -1.06
CA LYS A 27 0.87 -3.25 -1.52
C LYS A 27 2.20 -3.96 -1.75
N MET A 28 3.17 -3.28 -2.36
CA MET A 28 4.51 -3.83 -2.55
C MET A 28 5.24 -4.09 -1.24
N LYS A 29 5.08 -3.22 -0.23
CA LYS A 29 5.65 -3.45 1.11
C LYS A 29 5.06 -4.70 1.75
N THR A 30 3.74 -4.84 1.73
CA THR A 30 3.04 -6.01 2.26
C THR A 30 3.48 -7.30 1.56
N CYS A 31 3.49 -7.32 0.22
CA CYS A 31 3.93 -8.49 -0.53
C CYS A 31 5.38 -8.88 -0.19
N ASN A 32 6.30 -7.91 -0.07
CA ASN A 32 7.68 -8.22 0.32
C ASN A 32 7.81 -8.75 1.75
N ALA A 33 7.04 -8.21 2.69
CA ALA A 33 7.00 -8.71 4.06
C ALA A 33 6.49 -10.16 4.09
N THR A 34 5.37 -10.44 3.44
CA THR A 34 4.79 -11.79 3.38
C THR A 34 5.71 -12.80 2.69
N ALA A 35 6.40 -12.41 1.62
CA ALA A 35 7.39 -13.27 0.97
C ALA A 35 8.58 -13.59 1.90
N SER A 36 9.01 -12.61 2.70
CA SER A 36 10.11 -12.79 3.65
C SER A 36 9.71 -13.66 4.84
N THR A 37 8.50 -13.48 5.38
CA THR A 37 7.94 -14.31 6.46
C THR A 37 7.76 -15.77 6.02
N GLN A 38 7.36 -15.99 4.77
CA GLN A 38 7.26 -17.33 4.19
C GLN A 38 8.61 -17.88 3.70
N ALA A 39 9.70 -17.14 3.92
CA ALA A 39 11.05 -17.48 3.48
C ALA A 39 11.15 -17.84 1.98
N LEU A 40 10.28 -17.26 1.14
CA LEU A 40 10.25 -17.49 -0.31
C LEU A 40 11.53 -16.96 -0.95
N LYS A 41 12.15 -17.76 -1.80
CA LYS A 41 13.39 -17.43 -2.51
C LYS A 41 13.30 -17.84 -3.98
N GLY A 42 14.22 -17.32 -4.79
CA GLY A 42 14.30 -17.65 -6.22
C GLY A 42 12.97 -17.46 -6.96
N ASP A 43 12.58 -18.48 -7.71
CA ASP A 43 11.38 -18.45 -8.54
C ASP A 43 10.08 -18.41 -7.73
N GLU A 44 10.03 -19.05 -6.56
CA GLU A 44 8.84 -19.02 -5.69
C GLU A 44 8.52 -17.60 -5.25
N ARG A 45 9.53 -16.81 -4.88
CA ARG A 45 9.34 -15.40 -4.52
C ARG A 45 8.84 -14.58 -5.71
N LYS A 46 9.37 -14.82 -6.92
CA LYS A 46 8.97 -14.10 -8.13
C LYS A 46 7.51 -14.36 -8.47
N SER A 47 7.08 -15.62 -8.48
CA SER A 47 5.69 -16.00 -8.75
C SER A 47 4.75 -15.39 -7.73
N PHE A 48 5.07 -15.56 -6.43
CA PHE A 48 4.30 -14.95 -5.36
C PHE A 48 4.19 -13.42 -5.51
N MET A 49 5.30 -12.73 -5.83
CA MET A 49 5.28 -11.28 -5.96
C MET A 49 4.44 -10.82 -7.16
N SER A 50 4.49 -11.56 -8.28
CA SER A 50 3.66 -11.27 -9.46
C SER A 50 2.17 -11.41 -9.12
N ASP A 51 1.79 -12.49 -8.45
CA ASP A 51 0.40 -12.75 -8.09
C ASP A 51 -0.10 -11.79 -7.02
N CYS A 52 0.74 -11.50 -6.03
CA CYS A 52 0.44 -10.53 -4.98
C CYS A 52 0.20 -9.13 -5.57
N LEU A 53 1.02 -8.71 -6.54
CA LEU A 53 0.91 -7.38 -7.14
C LEU A 53 -0.18 -7.26 -8.23
N LYS A 54 -0.59 -8.36 -8.89
CA LYS A 54 -1.59 -8.36 -9.97
C LYS A 54 -3.03 -8.03 -9.56
N LYS A 55 -3.43 -8.24 -8.29
CA LYS A 55 -4.80 -7.91 -7.83
C LYS A 55 -5.05 -6.39 -7.90
N LYS A 56 -5.75 -5.89 -8.92
CA LYS A 56 -6.15 -4.47 -8.97
C LYS A 56 -6.93 -4.06 -7.73
#